data_AF-A0A3C0WZF4-F1
#
_entry.id   AF-A0A3C0WZF4-F1
#
_cell.length_a   1.000
_cell.length_b   1.000
_cell.length_c   1.000
_cell.angle_alpha   90.00
_cell.angle_beta   90.00
_cell.angle_gamma   90.00
#
_symmetry.space_group_name_H-M   'P 1'
#
loop_
_entity.id
_entity.type
_entity.pdbx_description
1 polymer ?
#
loop_
_entity_poly.entity_id
_entity_poly.type
_entity_poly.pdbx_seq_one_letter_code
_entity_poly.pdbx_strand_id
1 'polypeptide(L)'
;MLEYLKEHHMGFPGELQKEYVEAHSDELNMTYEEYCCWPADENSDGYKLREKTDEICNNLWNDILDRMIFLLREASEETCTVKNPYEEENLKNYKEFTKKYGILGEKLLKPEDIYPNGAKRLYSPSDIPEYKETSELYLKESIKLDEYRDRCKTEAINLFNRWFWNLWD
;
A
#
# COMPACT_ATOMS: atom_id res chain seq x y z
N MET A 1 -8.39 5.45 -11.50
CA MET A 1 -9.74 5.14 -10.99
C MET A 1 -9.98 5.86 -9.66
N LEU A 2 -9.32 5.49 -8.55
CA LEU A 2 -9.57 6.13 -7.25
C LEU A 2 -9.35 7.65 -7.25
N GLU A 3 -8.26 8.12 -7.88
CA GLU A 3 -8.01 9.57 -8.06
C GLU A 3 -9.14 10.25 -8.85
N TYR A 4 -9.66 9.57 -9.87
CA TYR A 4 -10.78 10.07 -10.68
C TYR A 4 -12.08 10.16 -9.86
N LEU A 5 -12.39 9.15 -9.04
CA LEU A 5 -13.54 9.19 -8.12
C LEU A 5 -13.43 10.36 -7.16
N LYS A 6 -12.23 10.59 -6.60
CA LYS A 6 -11.97 11.71 -5.71
C LYS A 6 -12.13 13.06 -6.41
N GLU A 7 -11.50 13.25 -7.57
CA GLU A 7 -11.54 14.50 -8.33
C GLU A 7 -12.95 14.90 -8.78
N HIS A 8 -13.81 13.92 -9.04
CA HIS A 8 -15.17 14.15 -9.53
C HIS A 8 -16.23 13.99 -8.45
N HIS A 9 -15.83 13.80 -7.18
CA HIS A 9 -16.73 13.57 -6.05
C HIS A 9 -17.74 12.44 -6.29
N MET A 10 -17.28 11.32 -6.86
CA MET A 10 -18.10 10.14 -7.17
C MET A 10 -17.85 9.00 -6.19
N GLY A 11 -18.78 8.03 -6.17
CA GLY A 11 -18.64 6.83 -5.34
C GLY A 11 -19.00 7.00 -3.88
N PHE A 12 -19.90 7.91 -3.52
CA PHE A 12 -20.19 8.19 -2.12
C PHE A 12 -20.88 7.01 -1.40
N PRO A 13 -20.29 6.47 -0.32
CA PRO A 13 -20.87 5.35 0.40
C PRO A 13 -22.06 5.75 1.27
N GLY A 14 -23.27 5.44 0.82
CA GLY A 14 -24.48 5.55 1.65
C GLY A 14 -24.37 4.76 2.97
N GLU A 15 -23.60 3.68 2.98
CA GLU A 15 -23.28 2.94 4.22
C GLU A 15 -22.43 3.76 5.20
N LEU A 16 -21.45 4.53 4.73
CA LEU A 16 -20.65 5.40 5.60
C LEU A 16 -21.52 6.50 6.22
N GLN A 17 -22.42 7.08 5.42
CA GLN A 17 -23.36 8.07 5.90
C GLN A 17 -24.30 7.50 6.96
N LYS A 18 -24.81 6.29 6.71
CA LYS A 18 -25.59 5.56 7.69
C LYS A 18 -24.81 5.31 8.99
N GLU A 19 -23.61 4.75 8.90
CA GLU A 19 -22.73 4.49 10.04
C GLU A 19 -22.45 5.78 10.84
N TYR A 20 -22.18 6.89 10.15
CA TYR A 20 -21.92 8.18 10.77
C TYR A 20 -23.16 8.71 11.51
N VAL A 21 -24.31 8.74 10.86
CA VAL A 21 -25.56 9.25 11.45
C VAL A 21 -26.00 8.39 12.63
N GLU A 22 -25.92 7.07 12.52
CA GLU A 22 -26.25 6.16 13.62
C GLU A 22 -25.32 6.38 14.83
N ALA A 23 -24.01 6.52 14.58
CA ALA A 23 -23.00 6.76 15.63
C ALA A 23 -23.14 8.13 16.32
N HIS A 24 -23.68 9.13 15.63
CA HIS A 24 -23.85 10.50 16.16
C HIS A 24 -25.32 10.87 16.35
N SER A 25 -26.22 9.89 16.40
CA SER A 25 -27.67 10.11 16.45
C SER A 25 -28.12 10.96 17.64
N ASP A 26 -27.49 10.79 18.81
CA ASP A 26 -27.73 11.59 20.00
C ASP A 26 -27.31 13.07 19.83
N GLU A 27 -26.17 13.31 19.15
CA GLU A 27 -25.65 14.66 18.89
C GLU A 27 -26.46 15.39 17.81
N LEU A 28 -26.89 14.62 16.79
CA LEU A 28 -27.69 15.11 15.68
C LEU A 28 -29.18 15.25 16.05
N ASN A 29 -29.61 14.64 17.16
CA ASN A 29 -31.01 14.53 17.58
C ASN A 29 -31.91 14.05 16.43
N MET A 30 -31.45 13.03 15.70
CA MET A 30 -32.05 12.55 14.46
C MET A 30 -31.64 11.10 14.19
N THR A 31 -32.58 10.27 13.75
CA THR A 31 -32.28 8.90 13.28
C THR A 31 -31.86 8.88 11.81
N TYR A 32 -31.26 7.76 11.35
CA TYR A 32 -30.93 7.61 9.93
C TYR A 32 -32.18 7.58 9.03
N GLU A 33 -33.30 7.02 9.50
CA GLU A 33 -34.56 7.07 8.74
C GLU A 33 -35.06 8.51 8.60
N GLU A 34 -34.97 9.31 9.67
CA GLU A 34 -35.31 10.73 9.63
C GLU A 34 -34.38 11.50 8.68
N TYR A 35 -33.08 11.19 8.72
CA TYR A 35 -32.08 11.72 7.79
C TYR A 35 -32.43 11.45 6.31
N CYS A 36 -32.95 10.25 6.01
CA CYS A 36 -33.33 9.83 4.66
C CYS A 36 -34.67 10.40 4.19
N CYS A 37 -35.62 10.64 5.09
CA CYS A 37 -37.02 10.87 4.74
C CYS A 37 -37.40 12.34 4.47
N TRP A 38 -36.47 13.28 4.45
CA TRP A 38 -36.81 14.71 4.55
C TRP A 38 -36.68 15.51 3.24
N PRO A 39 -37.73 16.24 2.86
CA PRO A 39 -37.60 17.53 2.19
C PRO A 39 -38.03 18.60 3.20
N ALA A 40 -37.08 19.19 3.93
CA ALA A 40 -37.35 20.43 4.64
C ALA A 40 -37.03 21.63 3.76
N ASP A 41 -37.70 22.74 4.05
CA ASP A 41 -37.32 24.08 3.65
C ASP A 41 -35.79 24.24 3.77
N GLU A 42 -35.14 24.65 2.68
CA GLU A 42 -33.69 24.89 2.59
C GLU A 42 -33.20 25.86 3.68
N ASN A 43 -34.10 26.65 4.27
CA ASN A 43 -33.79 27.59 5.34
C ASN A 43 -33.90 27.01 6.76
N SER A 44 -34.41 25.78 6.90
CA SER A 44 -34.59 25.14 8.21
C SER A 44 -33.26 24.73 8.84
N ASP A 45 -33.22 24.68 10.18
CA ASP A 45 -32.04 24.23 10.91
C ASP A 45 -31.73 22.74 10.64
N GLY A 46 -32.77 21.94 10.36
CA GLY A 46 -32.61 20.54 9.95
C GLY A 46 -31.93 20.38 8.58
N TYR A 47 -32.25 21.24 7.61
CA TYR A 47 -31.59 21.23 6.29
C TYR A 47 -30.09 21.58 6.42
N LYS A 48 -29.76 22.64 7.17
CA LYS A 48 -28.37 23.05 7.41
C LYS A 48 -27.58 21.97 8.16
N LEU A 49 -28.20 21.28 9.12
CA LEU A 49 -27.57 20.18 9.83
C LEU A 49 -27.27 19.01 8.89
N ARG A 50 -28.20 18.66 7.99
CA ARG A 50 -28.00 17.63 6.97
C ARG A 50 -26.88 18.00 6.00
N GLU A 51 -26.88 19.21 5.45
CA GLU A 51 -25.83 19.69 4.55
C GLU A 51 -24.44 19.56 5.19
N LYS A 52 -24.34 19.95 6.47
CA LYS A 52 -23.11 19.79 7.25
C LYS A 52 -22.74 18.31 7.44
N THR A 53 -23.69 17.43 7.70
CA THR A 53 -23.44 15.99 7.82
C THR A 53 -23.01 15.37 6.49
N ASP A 54 -23.64 15.76 5.38
CA ASP A 54 -23.24 15.37 4.02
C ASP A 54 -21.78 15.81 3.76
N GLU A 55 -21.42 17.05 4.09
CA GLU A 55 -20.06 17.57 3.96
C GLU A 55 -19.03 16.77 4.79
N ILE A 56 -19.36 16.46 6.04
CA ILE A 56 -18.50 15.64 6.91
C ILE A 56 -18.29 14.26 6.31
N CYS A 57 -19.37 13.59 5.88
CA CYS A 57 -19.27 12.26 5.30
C CYS A 57 -18.47 12.28 3.98
N ASN A 58 -18.64 13.33 3.16
CA ASN A 58 -17.86 13.50 1.92
C ASN A 58 -16.36 13.62 2.21
N ASN A 59 -15.99 14.35 3.26
CA ASN A 59 -14.59 14.43 3.70
C ASN A 59 -14.07 13.08 4.21
N LEU A 60 -14.85 12.35 5.00
CA LEU A 60 -14.49 11.00 5.44
C LEU A 60 -14.29 10.04 4.27
N TRP A 61 -15.14 10.15 3.24
CA TRP A 61 -14.98 9.35 2.02
C TRP A 61 -13.70 9.71 1.27
N ASN A 62 -13.39 10.99 1.13
CA ASN A 62 -12.13 11.45 0.53
C ASN A 62 -10.91 10.92 1.29
N ASP A 63 -10.95 10.89 2.63
CA ASP A 63 -9.89 10.32 3.46
C ASP A 63 -9.71 8.81 3.22
N ILE A 64 -10.81 8.08 3.03
CA ILE A 64 -10.78 6.65 2.68
C ILE A 64 -10.13 6.46 1.30
N LEU A 65 -10.53 7.23 0.29
CA LEU A 65 -9.95 7.18 -1.04
C LEU A 65 -8.45 7.53 -1.02
N ASP A 66 -8.07 8.56 -0.27
CA ASP A 66 -6.67 8.95 -0.08
C ASP A 66 -5.86 7.84 0.57
N ARG A 67 -6.44 7.18 1.58
CA ARG A 67 -5.79 6.04 2.22
C ARG A 67 -5.58 4.89 1.23
N MET A 68 -6.58 4.53 0.43
CA MET A 68 -6.44 3.50 -0.59
C MET A 68 -5.37 3.85 -1.63
N ILE A 69 -5.36 5.10 -2.12
CA ILE A 69 -4.37 5.59 -3.09
C ILE A 69 -2.96 5.50 -2.50
N PHE A 70 -2.78 5.98 -1.27
CA PHE A 70 -1.52 5.91 -0.54
C PHE A 70 -1.02 4.47 -0.43
N LEU A 71 -1.87 3.54 0.04
CA LEU A 71 -1.50 2.15 0.24
C LEU A 71 -1.10 1.47 -1.07
N LEU A 72 -1.81 1.73 -2.16
CA LEU A 72 -1.46 1.17 -3.48
C LEU A 72 -0.14 1.72 -4.01
N ARG A 73 0.14 3.01 -3.79
CA ARG A 73 1.42 3.63 -4.15
C ARG A 73 2.56 3.02 -3.34
N GLU A 74 2.37 2.84 -2.03
CA GLU A 74 3.40 2.25 -1.17
C GLU A 74 3.58 0.74 -1.42
N ALA A 75 2.55 0.03 -1.88
CA ALA A 75 2.65 -1.38 -2.25
C ALA A 75 3.46 -1.63 -3.53
N SER A 76 3.54 -0.68 -4.46
CA SER A 76 4.21 -0.83 -5.77
C SER A 76 5.73 -0.62 -5.68
N GLU A 77 6.52 -1.38 -6.43
CA GLU A 77 8.01 -1.29 -6.41
C GLU A 77 8.47 0.07 -6.91
N GLU A 78 7.76 0.56 -7.92
CA GLU A 78 8.09 1.76 -8.65
C GLU A 78 7.80 3.01 -7.82
N THR A 79 6.66 3.02 -7.11
CA THR A 79 6.15 4.21 -6.40
C THR A 79 6.37 4.19 -4.89
N CYS A 80 6.77 3.06 -4.30
CA CYS A 80 7.04 2.98 -2.86
C CYS A 80 8.12 3.98 -2.45
N THR A 81 7.80 4.81 -1.46
CA THR A 81 8.72 5.83 -0.95
C THR A 81 9.77 5.25 0.01
N VAL A 82 9.49 4.11 0.64
CA VAL A 82 10.45 3.39 1.48
C VAL A 82 11.44 2.64 0.58
N LYS A 83 12.73 2.89 0.76
CA LYS A 83 13.82 2.26 0.00
C LYS A 83 14.78 1.50 0.92
N ASN A 84 15.47 0.50 0.37
CA ASN A 84 16.50 -0.21 1.10
C ASN A 84 17.77 0.67 1.17
N PRO A 85 18.23 1.07 2.37
CA PRO A 85 19.38 1.97 2.50
C PRO A 85 20.69 1.38 1.98
N TYR A 86 20.78 0.05 1.85
CA TYR A 86 21.96 -0.66 1.36
C TYR A 86 21.89 -0.97 -0.15
N GLU A 87 20.86 -0.53 -0.86
CA GLU A 87 20.63 -0.89 -2.26
C GLU A 87 21.78 -0.46 -3.19
N GLU A 88 22.22 0.79 -3.09
CA GLU A 88 23.31 1.32 -3.92
C GLU A 88 24.64 0.62 -3.62
N GLU A 89 24.95 0.41 -2.34
CA GLU A 89 26.18 -0.26 -1.91
C GLU A 89 26.17 -1.73 -2.34
N ASN A 90 25.06 -2.44 -2.14
CA ASN A 90 24.90 -3.82 -2.57
C ASN A 90 25.01 -3.94 -4.10
N LEU A 91 24.44 -3.01 -4.86
CA LEU A 91 24.58 -2.96 -6.32
C LEU A 91 26.04 -2.73 -6.75
N LYS A 92 26.77 -1.86 -6.05
CA LYS A 92 28.20 -1.65 -6.29
C LYS A 92 29.00 -2.92 -6.00
N ASN A 93 28.77 -3.55 -4.85
CA ASN A 93 29.44 -4.79 -4.45
C ASN A 93 29.14 -5.91 -5.44
N TYR A 94 27.90 -6.01 -5.94
CA TYR A 94 27.53 -6.96 -6.98
C TYR A 94 28.31 -6.72 -8.28
N LYS A 95 28.41 -5.46 -8.75
CA LYS A 95 29.20 -5.11 -9.94
C LYS A 95 30.68 -5.44 -9.78
N GLU A 96 31.26 -5.16 -8.61
CA GLU A 96 32.66 -5.49 -8.31
C GLU A 96 32.88 -7.01 -8.25
N PHE A 97 31.98 -7.74 -7.59
CA PHE A 97 31.95 -9.20 -7.55
C PHE A 97 31.90 -9.78 -8.97
N THR A 98 30.97 -9.34 -9.81
CA THR A 98 30.85 -9.82 -11.21
C THR A 98 32.11 -9.53 -12.01
N LYS A 99 32.74 -8.36 -11.82
CA LYS A 99 34.00 -8.02 -12.49
C LYS A 99 35.14 -8.95 -12.06
N LYS A 100 35.29 -9.19 -10.75
CA LYS A 100 36.38 -9.99 -10.16
C LYS A 100 36.19 -11.48 -10.45
N TYR A 101 35.00 -12.01 -10.22
CA TYR A 101 34.71 -13.44 -10.20
C TYR A 101 33.84 -13.95 -11.36
N GLY A 102 33.37 -13.07 -12.26
CA GLY A 102 32.45 -13.44 -13.33
C GLY A 102 30.99 -13.45 -12.87
N ILE A 103 30.08 -13.63 -13.82
CA ILE A 103 28.64 -13.76 -13.52
C ILE A 103 28.47 -14.98 -12.62
N LEU A 104 27.74 -14.82 -11.50
CA LEU A 104 27.51 -15.88 -10.51
C LEU A 104 28.80 -16.56 -10.00
N GLY A 105 29.92 -15.84 -10.03
CA GLY A 105 31.21 -16.30 -9.54
C GLY A 105 31.79 -17.50 -10.28
N GLU A 106 31.54 -17.65 -11.57
CA GLU A 106 32.12 -18.71 -12.42
C GLU A 106 33.63 -18.93 -12.23
N LYS A 107 34.41 -17.88 -11.96
CA LYS A 107 35.86 -17.97 -11.74
C LYS A 107 36.24 -18.53 -10.37
N LEU A 108 35.29 -18.71 -9.46
CA LEU A 108 35.47 -19.33 -8.15
C LEU A 108 35.20 -20.85 -8.16
N LEU A 109 34.62 -21.36 -9.24
CA LEU A 109 34.28 -22.78 -9.38
C LEU A 109 35.52 -23.65 -9.26
N LYS A 110 35.40 -24.69 -8.43
CA LYS A 110 36.37 -25.77 -8.33
C LYS A 110 35.79 -27.07 -8.91
N PRO A 111 36.61 -28.08 -9.21
CA PRO A 111 36.11 -29.36 -9.70
C PRO A 111 35.07 -30.01 -8.79
N GLU A 112 35.17 -29.80 -7.47
CA GLU A 112 34.21 -30.34 -6.49
C GLU A 112 32.83 -29.64 -6.54
N ASP A 113 32.76 -28.45 -7.12
CA ASP A 113 31.53 -27.66 -7.28
C ASP A 113 30.71 -28.08 -8.51
N ILE A 114 31.17 -29.11 -9.24
CA ILE A 114 30.46 -29.70 -10.38
C ILE A 114 29.79 -30.99 -9.91
N TYR A 115 28.47 -30.97 -9.87
CA TYR A 115 27.66 -32.13 -9.47
C TYR A 115 27.68 -33.21 -10.56
N PRO A 116 27.43 -34.50 -10.22
CA PRO A 116 27.43 -35.60 -11.18
C PRO A 116 26.44 -35.45 -12.35
N ASN A 117 25.38 -34.65 -12.16
CA ASN A 117 24.39 -34.32 -13.18
C ASN A 117 24.80 -33.15 -14.10
N GLY A 118 26.01 -32.61 -13.93
CA GLY A 118 26.52 -31.47 -14.68
C GLY A 118 26.08 -30.10 -14.17
N ALA A 119 25.27 -30.04 -13.10
CA ALA A 119 24.96 -28.78 -12.43
C ALA A 119 26.23 -28.21 -11.77
N LYS A 120 26.32 -26.89 -11.69
CA LYS A 120 27.44 -26.17 -11.07
C LYS A 120 26.94 -25.37 -9.89
N ARG A 121 27.72 -25.32 -8.82
CA ARG A 121 27.47 -24.39 -7.71
C ARG A 121 27.49 -22.95 -8.23
N LEU A 122 26.58 -22.12 -7.72
CA LEU A 122 26.60 -20.68 -7.98
C LEU A 122 27.20 -19.97 -6.77
N TYR A 123 28.02 -18.96 -7.03
CA TYR A 123 28.55 -18.08 -6.00
C TYR A 123 27.89 -16.71 -6.12
N SER A 124 27.57 -16.15 -4.97
CA SER A 124 26.98 -14.84 -4.78
C SER A 124 27.91 -13.96 -3.94
N PRO A 125 27.73 -12.63 -3.92
CA PRO A 125 28.51 -11.76 -3.05
C PRO A 125 28.48 -12.21 -1.57
N SER A 126 27.36 -12.74 -1.08
CA SER A 126 27.24 -13.26 0.30
C SER A 126 28.15 -14.44 0.62
N ASP A 127 28.64 -15.17 -0.39
CA ASP A 127 29.60 -16.28 -0.19
C ASP A 127 31.03 -15.78 0.05
N ILE A 128 31.31 -14.49 -0.21
CA ILE A 128 32.63 -13.89 -0.07
C ILE A 128 32.68 -13.04 1.20
N PRO A 129 33.66 -13.27 2.10
CA PRO A 129 33.76 -12.50 3.34
C PRO A 129 33.78 -10.98 3.14
N GLU A 130 34.36 -10.51 2.03
CA GLU A 130 34.44 -9.08 1.65
C GLU A 130 33.06 -8.42 1.48
N TYR A 131 32.04 -9.14 0.98
CA TYR A 131 30.72 -8.57 0.69
C TYR A 131 29.61 -9.11 1.60
N LYS A 132 29.92 -10.12 2.41
CA LYS A 132 28.95 -10.86 3.21
C LYS A 132 28.10 -9.96 4.10
N GLU A 133 28.73 -9.07 4.86
CA GLU A 133 28.03 -8.19 5.80
C GLU A 133 27.04 -7.26 5.08
N THR A 134 27.47 -6.55 4.04
CA THR A 134 26.60 -5.67 3.26
C THR A 134 25.45 -6.45 2.62
N SER A 135 25.71 -7.66 2.08
CA SER A 135 24.65 -8.49 1.50
C SER A 135 23.64 -8.99 2.53
N GLU A 136 24.07 -9.35 3.75
CA GLU A 136 23.18 -9.76 4.84
C GLU A 136 22.32 -8.59 5.33
N LEU A 137 22.90 -7.39 5.46
CA LEU A 137 22.17 -6.17 5.83
C LEU A 137 21.16 -5.78 4.75
N TYR A 138 21.56 -5.79 3.48
CA TYR A 138 20.67 -5.57 2.36
C TYR A 138 19.49 -6.55 2.39
N LEU A 139 19.76 -7.86 2.53
CA LEU A 139 18.70 -8.87 2.56
C LEU A 139 17.73 -8.66 3.71
N LYS A 140 18.24 -8.34 4.90
CA LYS A 140 17.42 -8.09 6.08
C LYS A 140 16.48 -6.89 5.89
N GLU A 141 16.98 -5.79 5.33
CA GLU A 141 16.14 -4.62 5.05
C GLU A 141 15.17 -4.88 3.88
N SER A 142 15.56 -5.66 2.87
CA SER A 142 14.64 -6.07 1.79
C SER A 142 13.47 -6.90 2.32
N ILE A 143 13.71 -7.84 3.25
CA ILE A 143 12.63 -8.62 3.88
C ILE A 143 11.65 -7.70 4.61
N LYS A 144 12.15 -6.73 5.39
CA LYS A 144 11.28 -5.76 6.09
C LYS A 144 10.49 -4.88 5.12
N LEU A 145 11.11 -4.50 4.00
CA LEU A 145 10.46 -3.73 2.95
C LEU A 145 9.34 -4.54 2.28
N ASP A 146 9.58 -5.81 1.99
CA ASP A 146 8.58 -6.71 1.45
C ASP A 146 7.40 -6.89 2.42
N GLU A 147 7.68 -7.12 3.71
CA GLU A 147 6.65 -7.20 4.75
C GLU A 147 5.85 -5.89 4.86
N TYR A 148 6.50 -4.73 4.74
CA TYR A 148 5.81 -3.44 4.72
C TYR A 148 4.84 -3.33 3.55
N ARG A 149 5.32 -3.70 2.35
CA ARG A 149 4.55 -3.61 1.11
C ARG A 149 3.40 -4.61 1.10
N ASP A 150 3.59 -5.79 1.68
CA ASP A 150 2.53 -6.78 1.87
C ASP A 150 1.46 -6.28 2.84
N ARG A 151 1.83 -5.62 3.95
CA ARG A 151 0.83 -4.97 4.81
C ARG A 151 0.04 -3.91 4.04
N CYS A 152 0.69 -3.10 3.21
CA CYS A 152 0.00 -2.12 2.37
C CYS A 152 -0.99 -2.78 1.40
N LYS A 153 -0.60 -3.88 0.74
CA LYS A 153 -1.49 -4.65 -0.15
C LYS A 153 -2.69 -5.21 0.60
N THR A 154 -2.46 -5.83 1.77
CA THR A 154 -3.54 -6.40 2.58
C THR A 154 -4.54 -5.34 3.02
N GLU A 155 -4.04 -4.19 3.53
CA GLU A 155 -4.90 -3.10 3.95
C GLU A 155 -5.68 -2.50 2.76
N ALA A 156 -5.01 -2.28 1.61
CA ALA A 156 -5.67 -1.80 0.41
C ALA A 156 -6.79 -2.75 -0.05
N ILE A 157 -6.53 -4.05 -0.11
CA ILE A 157 -7.53 -5.06 -0.51
C ILE A 157 -8.70 -5.09 0.47
N ASN A 158 -8.44 -4.97 1.77
CA ASN A 158 -9.52 -4.93 2.77
C ASN A 158 -10.42 -3.70 2.58
N LEU A 159 -9.84 -2.53 2.32
CA LEU A 159 -10.60 -1.33 2.00
C LEU A 159 -11.37 -1.49 0.69
N PHE A 160 -10.74 -2.00 -0.37
CA PHE A 160 -11.41 -2.29 -1.64
C PHE A 160 -12.58 -3.25 -1.46
N ASN A 161 -12.42 -4.32 -0.68
CA ASN A 161 -13.49 -5.29 -0.43
C ASN A 161 -14.64 -4.66 0.35
N ARG A 162 -14.35 -3.83 1.36
CA ARG A 162 -15.38 -3.15 2.15
C ARG A 162 -16.21 -2.21 1.29
N TRP A 163 -15.56 -1.41 0.46
CA TRP A 163 -16.20 -0.34 -0.31
C TRP A 163 -16.42 -0.67 -1.77
N PHE A 164 -16.31 -1.95 -2.15
CA PHE A 164 -16.25 -2.38 -3.54
C PHE A 164 -17.38 -1.78 -4.37
N TRP A 165 -18.62 -1.91 -3.92
CA TRP A 165 -19.79 -1.42 -4.65
C TRP A 165 -19.83 0.09 -4.75
N ASN A 166 -19.44 0.80 -3.69
CA ASN A 166 -19.40 2.26 -3.66
C ASN A 166 -18.31 2.84 -4.57
N LEU A 167 -17.32 2.06 -4.98
CA LEU A 167 -16.32 2.51 -5.96
C LEU A 167 -16.81 2.48 -7.41
N TRP A 168 -17.98 1.88 -7.67
CA TRP A 168 -18.52 1.70 -9.02
C TRP A 168 -19.84 2.43 -9.28
N ASP A 169 -20.57 2.78 -8.22
CA ASP A 169 -21.83 3.56 -8.27
C ASP A 169 -21.56 5.08 -8.23
#